data_AF-A0A3A0B7B3-F1
#
_entry.id   AF-A0A3A0B7B3-F1
#
_cell.length_a   1.000
_cell.length_b   1.000
_cell.length_c   1.000
_cell.angle_alpha   90.00
_cell.angle_beta   90.00
_cell.angle_gamma   90.00
#
_symmetry.space_group_name_H-M   'P 1'
#
loop_
_entity.id
_entity.type
_entity.pdbx_description
1 polymer ?
#
loop_
_entity_poly.entity_id
_entity_poly.type
_entity_poly.pdbx_seq_one_letter_code
_entity_poly.pdbx_strand_id
1 'polypeptide(L)'
;MRRRRWFTVVALLFVPALLLPVLLTLLTYSAGIAASRQQEAPPAQEDGQEYVVKAGDWLSKISQEFYGSTAAYPVIVDATNAKAESDPRFAKIVDPDVLRVGQLLWIPTFPDQPAIRTPTAGVVIDTAANNVGDGKIEGGEPATRTVRFVTPVDGATVPRRFDVEMAADGLTIEPAGEIHEGAGHFHILVDTDFIAAGELIPFDEQHLHFGKGQLTTTLELAPGVHVLRLQAANGAHVALGGEPYQDTITITVTGGQTDLPGVRFVAPQAGEVVPPRFDVAMAAKGLVIEPAGEIHEGAGHFHILVDADFIAPGELIPFDEQHLHFGKGQLTATLELAPGIHTLRLQAANGAHIAFEGEQYRAEITVTVKSP
;
A
#
# COMPACT_ATOMS: atom_id res chain seq x y z
N MET A 1 -17.80 80.31 26.94
CA MET A 1 -18.09 80.14 28.40
C MET A 1 -16.88 79.45 29.07
N ARG A 2 -16.48 79.61 30.35
CA ARG A 2 -17.13 79.23 31.64
C ARG A 2 -17.62 77.76 31.62
N ARG A 3 -17.34 76.83 32.55
CA ARG A 3 -16.64 76.71 33.89
C ARG A 3 -16.22 75.20 34.04
N ARG A 4 -15.36 74.67 34.94
CA ARG A 4 -14.29 75.14 35.88
C ARG A 4 -13.55 73.88 36.48
N ARG A 5 -12.21 73.85 36.51
CA ARG A 5 -11.31 73.55 37.68
C ARG A 5 -11.34 72.13 38.34
N TRP A 6 -10.37 71.66 39.16
CA TRP A 6 -9.00 72.13 39.57
C TRP A 6 -8.09 70.98 40.11
N PHE A 7 -6.85 71.31 40.49
CA PHE A 7 -5.78 70.42 41.02
C PHE A 7 -5.50 70.62 42.54
N THR A 8 -4.95 69.57 43.18
CA THR A 8 -3.93 69.54 44.27
C THR A 8 -4.13 70.18 45.67
N VAL A 9 -4.03 69.33 46.72
CA VAL A 9 -3.42 69.52 48.08
C VAL A 9 -2.99 68.10 48.58
N VAL A 10 -1.88 67.72 49.24
CA VAL A 10 -0.62 68.30 49.81
C VAL A 10 -0.50 68.30 51.36
N ALA A 11 0.17 67.26 51.90
CA ALA A 11 0.88 67.19 53.20
C ALA A 11 1.95 66.06 53.11
N LEU A 12 3.27 66.27 53.30
CA LEU A 12 4.04 66.51 54.55
C LEU A 12 4.11 65.27 55.51
N LEU A 13 5.24 64.86 56.12
CA LEU A 13 6.70 65.11 55.92
C LEU A 13 7.54 64.16 56.85
N PHE A 14 8.89 64.19 56.74
CA PHE A 14 9.96 63.71 57.68
C PHE A 14 10.76 62.39 57.46
N VAL A 15 12.03 62.45 57.90
CA VAL A 15 13.29 61.68 57.62
C VAL A 15 14.36 62.21 58.63
N PRO A 16 15.49 61.55 59.04
CA PRO A 16 16.29 60.48 58.40
C PRO A 16 16.80 59.29 59.30
N ALA A 17 17.55 58.38 58.65
CA ALA A 17 18.74 57.58 59.03
C ALA A 17 19.27 57.40 60.48
N LEU A 18 19.85 56.20 60.75
CA LEU A 18 21.30 56.04 61.05
C LEU A 18 21.87 54.61 60.79
N LEU A 19 23.21 54.55 60.76
CA LEU A 19 24.17 53.58 60.19
C LEU A 19 24.44 52.24 60.91
N LEU A 20 24.77 51.21 60.09
CA LEU A 20 25.85 50.19 60.25
C LEU A 20 25.72 49.06 61.33
N PRO A 21 26.52 47.96 61.25
CA PRO A 21 25.93 46.61 61.32
C PRO A 21 26.47 45.70 62.43
N VAL A 22 25.81 44.55 62.61
CA VAL A 22 26.38 43.35 63.25
C VAL A 22 26.08 42.13 62.39
N LEU A 23 27.12 41.35 62.06
CA LEU A 23 27.02 40.03 61.44
C LEU A 23 27.25 38.97 62.52
N LEU A 24 26.22 38.20 62.89
CA LEU A 24 26.41 36.84 63.36
C LEU A 24 25.20 35.96 63.05
N THR A 25 25.48 34.74 62.62
CA THR A 25 24.50 33.73 62.22
C THR A 25 23.82 33.07 63.41
N LEU A 26 22.51 32.81 63.33
CA LEU A 26 21.97 31.55 63.85
C LEU A 26 20.71 31.10 63.09
N LEU A 27 20.60 29.77 62.98
CA LEU A 27 19.66 28.97 62.20
C LEU A 27 18.17 29.31 62.48
N THR A 28 17.37 29.53 61.43
CA THR A 28 15.89 29.49 61.50
C THR A 28 15.35 28.33 60.66
N TYR A 29 14.41 27.57 61.23
CA TYR A 29 13.87 26.36 60.62
C TYR A 29 12.68 26.73 59.72
N SER A 30 12.93 26.91 58.42
CA SER A 30 11.88 27.19 57.45
C SER A 30 11.11 25.92 57.08
N ALA A 31 9.92 25.74 57.64
CA ALA A 31 8.95 24.78 57.13
C ALA A 31 8.49 25.23 55.73
N GLY A 32 9.09 24.67 54.69
CA GLY A 32 8.79 25.02 53.31
C GLY A 32 7.38 24.59 52.92
N ILE A 33 6.46 25.55 52.78
CA ILE A 33 5.27 25.33 51.95
C ILE A 33 5.78 25.20 50.52
N ALA A 34 5.87 23.96 50.05
CA ALA A 34 6.20 23.65 48.67
C ALA A 34 5.04 24.11 47.77
N ALA A 35 5.10 25.38 47.34
CA ALA A 35 4.37 25.81 46.16
C ALA A 35 4.80 24.87 45.02
N SER A 36 3.85 24.08 44.53
CA SER A 36 4.10 23.10 43.48
C SER A 36 4.57 23.83 42.23
N ARG A 37 5.88 23.80 41.96
CA ARG A 37 6.34 23.91 40.59
C ARG A 37 5.61 22.82 39.83
N GLN A 38 4.77 23.20 38.87
CA GLN A 38 4.56 22.30 37.75
C GLN A 38 5.94 22.04 37.18
N GLN A 39 6.35 20.77 37.18
CA GLN A 39 7.42 20.34 36.31
C GLN A 39 6.88 20.60 34.90
N GLU A 40 7.33 21.68 34.26
CA GLU A 40 7.12 21.84 32.83
C GLU A 40 7.65 20.57 32.18
N ALA A 41 6.87 19.97 31.28
CA ALA A 41 7.32 18.79 30.56
C ALA A 41 8.67 19.13 29.89
N PRO A 42 9.59 18.15 29.74
CA PRO A 42 10.72 18.34 28.83
C PRO A 42 10.18 18.90 27.52
N PRO A 43 10.77 19.97 26.96
CA PRO A 43 10.26 20.58 25.75
C PRO A 43 10.14 19.48 24.70
N ALA A 44 8.95 19.35 24.09
CA ALA A 44 8.69 18.33 23.11
C ALA A 44 9.81 18.40 22.06
N GLN A 45 10.55 17.30 21.92
CA GLN A 45 11.63 17.22 20.96
C GLN A 45 10.97 17.31 19.58
N GLU A 46 11.09 18.47 18.93
CA GLU A 46 10.36 18.74 17.69
C GLU A 46 10.64 17.64 16.67
N ASP A 47 9.56 17.09 16.13
CA ASP A 47 9.50 15.95 15.22
C ASP A 47 9.99 16.29 13.80
N GLY A 48 10.62 17.45 13.63
CA GLY A 48 11.04 18.04 12.37
C GLY A 48 11.72 19.38 12.55
N GLN A 49 11.86 20.11 11.44
CA GLN A 49 12.46 21.45 11.39
C GLN A 49 11.76 22.35 10.37
N GLU A 50 11.82 23.67 10.59
CA GLU A 50 11.33 24.65 9.63
C GLU A 50 12.29 24.83 8.45
N TYR A 51 11.77 24.78 7.23
CA TYR A 51 12.51 25.16 6.01
C TYR A 51 11.88 26.37 5.33
N VAL A 52 12.69 27.41 5.10
CA VAL A 52 12.29 28.58 4.31
C VAL A 52 12.65 28.34 2.84
N VAL A 53 11.65 28.26 1.97
CA VAL A 53 11.80 28.06 0.52
C VAL A 53 12.63 29.19 -0.10
N LYS A 54 13.68 28.83 -0.85
CA LYS A 54 14.56 29.76 -1.58
C LYS A 54 14.19 29.80 -3.06
N ALA A 55 14.77 30.75 -3.81
CA ALA A 55 14.61 30.82 -5.25
C ALA A 55 15.29 29.63 -5.94
N GLY A 56 14.54 28.88 -6.76
CA GLY A 56 15.03 27.67 -7.41
C GLY A 56 14.97 26.40 -6.55
N ASP A 57 14.11 26.37 -5.53
CA ASP A 57 13.71 25.16 -4.82
C ASP A 57 12.41 24.59 -5.37
N TRP A 58 12.27 23.27 -5.27
CA TRP A 58 11.05 22.49 -5.55
C TRP A 58 11.04 21.25 -4.65
N LEU A 59 9.87 20.67 -4.37
CA LEU A 59 9.73 19.72 -3.25
C LEU A 59 10.60 18.46 -3.38
N SER A 60 10.77 17.87 -4.57
CA SER A 60 11.62 16.68 -4.74
C SER A 60 13.12 16.97 -4.57
N LYS A 61 13.59 18.20 -4.82
CA LYS A 61 14.96 18.63 -4.49
C LYS A 61 15.15 18.76 -2.97
N ILE A 62 14.16 19.33 -2.26
CA ILE A 62 14.18 19.43 -0.80
C ILE A 62 14.13 18.03 -0.17
N SER A 63 13.28 17.14 -0.70
CA SER A 63 13.21 15.74 -0.26
C SER A 63 14.53 14.99 -0.48
N GLN A 64 15.19 15.22 -1.62
CA GLN A 64 16.54 14.69 -1.89
C GLN A 64 17.62 15.25 -0.95
N GLU A 65 17.47 16.50 -0.46
CA GLU A 65 18.35 17.15 0.51
C GLU A 65 18.23 16.52 1.92
N PHE A 66 17.01 16.17 2.36
CA PHE A 66 16.75 15.71 3.73
C PHE A 66 16.55 14.20 3.90
N TYR A 67 15.96 13.51 2.93
CA TYR A 67 15.57 12.08 3.02
C TYR A 67 16.34 11.18 2.06
N GLY A 68 17.30 11.72 1.30
CA GLY A 68 18.09 10.96 0.33
C GLY A 68 17.30 10.49 -0.90
N SER A 69 16.01 10.81 -1.03
CA SER A 69 15.13 10.38 -2.12
C SER A 69 14.36 11.57 -2.69
N THR A 70 14.30 11.69 -4.02
CA THR A 70 13.42 12.66 -4.70
C THR A 70 11.94 12.30 -4.58
N ALA A 71 11.60 11.02 -4.37
CA ALA A 71 10.22 10.53 -4.36
C ALA A 71 9.51 10.73 -3.00
N ALA A 72 10.26 10.84 -1.90
CA ALA A 72 9.74 11.04 -0.54
C ALA A 72 9.16 12.46 -0.28
N TYR A 73 8.88 13.23 -1.33
CA TYR A 73 8.38 14.60 -1.21
C TYR A 73 6.95 14.73 -0.65
N PRO A 74 6.03 13.74 -0.76
CA PRO A 74 4.72 13.83 -0.14
C PRO A 74 4.78 13.96 1.38
N VAL A 75 5.80 13.39 2.05
CA VAL A 75 6.01 13.59 3.50
C VAL A 75 6.09 15.08 3.86
N ILE A 76 6.77 15.88 3.04
CA ILE A 76 6.88 17.34 3.23
C ILE A 76 5.53 18.02 2.98
N VAL A 77 4.75 17.54 1.99
CA VAL A 77 3.41 18.05 1.69
C VAL A 77 2.47 17.82 2.87
N ASP A 78 2.32 16.57 3.30
CA ASP A 78 1.33 16.17 4.29
C ASP A 78 1.69 16.72 5.68
N ALA A 79 2.97 16.70 6.07
CA ALA A 79 3.41 17.26 7.34
C ALA A 79 3.34 18.80 7.37
N THR A 80 3.66 19.50 6.27
CA THR A 80 3.42 20.96 6.17
C THR A 80 1.91 21.25 6.20
N ASN A 81 1.10 20.40 5.57
CA ASN A 81 -0.35 20.55 5.50
C ASN A 81 -1.05 20.33 6.84
N ALA A 82 -0.51 19.46 7.71
CA ALA A 82 -0.93 19.27 9.09
C ALA A 82 -0.48 20.44 9.99
N LYS A 83 0.81 20.84 9.90
CA LYS A 83 1.33 22.00 10.66
C LYS A 83 0.56 23.30 10.35
N ALA A 84 0.06 23.46 9.13
CA ALA A 84 -0.78 24.59 8.71
C ALA A 84 -2.20 24.61 9.32
N GLU A 85 -2.65 23.53 9.99
CA GLU A 85 -3.94 23.51 10.69
C GLU A 85 -3.83 24.01 12.14
N SER A 86 -2.62 23.95 12.72
CA SER A 86 -2.31 24.42 14.08
C SER A 86 -1.49 25.72 14.13
N ASP A 87 -0.60 25.98 13.16
CA ASP A 87 0.21 27.20 13.05
C ASP A 87 -0.01 27.93 11.71
N PRO A 88 -0.64 29.13 11.71
CA PRO A 88 -0.95 29.89 10.50
C PRO A 88 0.26 30.53 9.81
N ARG A 89 1.50 30.30 10.29
CA ARG A 89 2.73 30.63 9.55
C ARG A 89 2.99 29.68 8.38
N PHE A 90 2.50 28.44 8.46
CA PHE A 90 2.62 27.46 7.38
C PHE A 90 1.46 27.61 6.40
N ALA A 91 1.75 27.52 5.11
CA ALA A 91 0.75 27.65 4.04
C ALA A 91 0.46 26.27 3.43
N LYS A 92 -0.80 25.84 3.48
CA LYS A 92 -1.24 24.54 2.95
C LYS A 92 -0.89 24.43 1.46
N ILE A 93 -0.10 23.41 1.14
CA ILE A 93 0.34 23.04 -0.20
C ILE A 93 -0.81 22.30 -0.88
N VAL A 94 -1.52 23.01 -1.74
CA VAL A 94 -2.60 22.47 -2.60
C VAL A 94 -2.04 21.92 -3.91
N ASP A 95 -0.94 22.51 -4.38
CA ASP A 95 -0.24 22.15 -5.62
C ASP A 95 1.26 21.94 -5.30
N PRO A 96 1.76 20.69 -5.31
CA PRO A 96 3.16 20.39 -4.98
C PRO A 96 4.20 21.03 -5.90
N ASP A 97 3.83 21.40 -7.13
CA ASP A 97 4.74 22.03 -8.09
C ASP A 97 4.84 23.56 -7.88
N VAL A 98 4.02 24.15 -7.00
CA VAL A 98 3.92 25.61 -6.80
C VAL A 98 4.31 26.03 -5.39
N LEU A 99 5.62 26.14 -5.14
CA LEU A 99 6.17 26.76 -3.93
C LEU A 99 6.40 28.27 -4.10
N ARG A 100 6.29 29.03 -3.00
CA ARG A 100 6.60 30.48 -2.97
C ARG A 100 7.90 30.73 -2.21
N VAL A 101 8.79 31.56 -2.75
CA VAL A 101 10.00 31.99 -2.03
C VAL A 101 9.61 32.70 -0.73
N GLY A 102 10.18 32.26 0.39
CA GLY A 102 9.81 32.72 1.74
C GLY A 102 8.66 31.93 2.41
N GLN A 103 8.07 30.94 1.74
CA GLN A 103 7.14 29.99 2.35
C GLN A 103 7.87 29.11 3.38
N LEU A 104 7.19 28.82 4.49
CA LEU A 104 7.63 27.83 5.47
C LEU A 104 7.08 26.44 5.12
N LEU A 105 7.96 25.45 5.19
CA LEU A 105 7.65 24.02 5.13
C LEU A 105 8.02 23.38 6.47
N TRP A 106 7.25 22.37 6.89
CA TRP A 106 7.67 21.45 7.95
C TRP A 106 8.41 20.28 7.32
N ILE A 107 9.63 20.01 7.77
CA ILE A 107 10.44 18.87 7.34
C ILE A 107 10.56 17.92 8.53
N PRO A 108 9.71 16.88 8.64
CA PRO A 108 9.86 15.84 9.66
C PRO A 108 11.28 15.26 9.72
N THR A 109 11.73 14.91 10.92
CA THR A 109 12.99 14.21 11.18
C THR A 109 12.68 12.83 11.75
N PHE A 110 13.03 11.79 11.00
CA PHE A 110 12.83 10.42 11.43
C PHE A 110 13.91 10.01 12.45
N PRO A 111 13.55 9.33 13.56
CA PRO A 111 14.54 8.56 14.31
C PRO A 111 15.16 7.50 13.39
N ASP A 112 16.42 7.17 13.65
CA ASP A 112 17.20 6.11 12.99
C ASP A 112 17.46 6.20 11.48
N GLN A 113 17.10 7.28 10.77
CA GLN A 113 17.84 7.64 9.55
C GLN A 113 19.24 8.16 9.95
N PRO A 114 20.34 7.51 9.51
CA PRO A 114 21.69 7.98 9.78
C PRO A 114 21.99 9.21 8.92
N ALA A 115 21.63 10.39 9.42
CA ALA A 115 21.85 11.66 8.75
C ALA A 115 23.30 11.77 8.26
N ILE A 116 23.50 12.01 6.95
CA ILE A 116 24.82 12.09 6.31
C ILE A 116 25.51 13.39 6.73
N ARG A 117 25.99 13.41 7.97
CA ARG A 117 26.79 14.48 8.55
C ARG A 117 28.25 14.26 8.14
N THR A 118 28.80 15.23 7.43
CA THR A 118 30.20 15.25 6.98
C THR A 118 31.15 14.86 8.12
N PRO A 119 32.03 13.85 7.94
CA PRO A 119 32.77 13.26 9.05
C PRO A 119 33.76 14.27 9.66
N THR A 120 33.48 14.66 10.91
CA THR A 120 34.41 15.43 11.76
C THR A 120 34.76 14.56 12.97
N ALA A 121 36.03 14.55 13.35
CA ALA A 121 36.63 13.43 14.07
C ALA A 121 36.21 13.26 15.54
N GLY A 122 35.83 12.03 15.88
CA GLY A 122 36.23 11.36 17.12
C GLY A 122 35.31 11.45 18.34
N VAL A 123 34.92 10.28 18.85
CA VAL A 123 35.18 9.84 20.24
C VAL A 123 35.08 8.30 20.28
N VAL A 124 35.64 7.69 21.34
CA VAL A 124 35.84 6.23 21.46
C VAL A 124 34.59 5.45 21.86
N ILE A 125 34.54 4.20 21.39
CA ILE A 125 33.72 3.13 21.95
C ILE A 125 34.26 2.68 23.32
N ASP A 126 33.36 2.35 24.25
CA ASP A 126 33.64 1.48 25.40
C ASP A 126 32.39 0.63 25.71
N THR A 127 32.59 -0.52 26.35
CA THR A 127 31.61 -1.62 26.37
C THR A 127 31.37 -2.13 27.79
N ALA A 128 30.18 -1.91 28.34
CA ALA A 128 29.74 -2.57 29.57
C ALA A 128 28.22 -2.76 29.62
N ALA A 129 27.78 -3.98 29.88
CA ALA A 129 26.44 -4.27 30.35
C ALA A 129 26.45 -4.43 31.88
N ASN A 130 25.38 -4.02 32.56
CA ASN A 130 24.84 -4.75 33.72
C ASN A 130 23.46 -4.24 34.14
N ASN A 131 22.67 -5.15 34.70
CA ASN A 131 21.32 -4.89 35.22
C ASN A 131 21.36 -4.27 36.64
N VAL A 132 20.25 -3.63 37.04
CA VAL A 132 19.45 -3.91 38.27
C VAL A 132 18.46 -2.76 38.48
N GLY A 133 17.19 -3.06 38.77
CA GLY A 133 16.21 -2.03 39.14
C GLY A 133 14.74 -2.45 39.05
N ASP A 134 14.30 -3.43 39.85
CA ASP A 134 12.88 -3.83 39.90
C ASP A 134 11.97 -2.69 40.40
N GLY A 135 11.24 -2.06 39.47
CA GLY A 135 10.21 -1.06 39.74
C GLY A 135 8.84 -1.53 39.27
N LYS A 136 8.11 -2.26 40.11
CA LYS A 136 6.76 -2.75 39.76
C LYS A 136 5.76 -1.58 39.65
N ILE A 137 5.53 -1.12 38.43
CA ILE A 137 4.43 -0.21 38.09
C ILE A 137 3.21 -1.05 37.69
N GLU A 138 2.09 -0.90 38.38
CA GLU A 138 0.84 -1.58 38.02
C GLU A 138 0.08 -0.78 36.95
N GLY A 139 0.41 -1.07 35.68
CA GLY A 139 -0.39 -0.71 34.50
C GLY A 139 -0.79 -2.00 33.76
N GLY A 140 -1.98 -2.04 33.18
CA GLY A 140 -2.48 -3.23 32.49
C GLY A 140 -1.67 -3.58 31.24
N GLU A 141 -1.71 -4.87 30.85
CA GLU A 141 -1.23 -5.36 29.56
C GLU A 141 -1.65 -4.38 28.43
N PRO A 142 -0.71 -3.87 27.61
CA PRO A 142 -1.09 -3.01 26.50
C PRO A 142 -1.97 -3.83 25.54
N ALA A 143 -3.14 -3.30 25.20
CA ALA A 143 -4.06 -3.97 24.28
C ALA A 143 -3.30 -4.34 23.00
N THR A 144 -3.33 -5.64 22.65
CA THR A 144 -2.60 -6.19 21.51
C THR A 144 -3.08 -5.50 20.24
N ARG A 145 -2.29 -4.53 19.76
CA ARG A 145 -2.54 -3.86 18.49
C ARG A 145 -2.32 -4.88 17.39
N THR A 146 -3.24 -5.05 16.45
CA THR A 146 -3.05 -5.97 15.31
C THR A 146 -3.61 -5.34 14.05
N VAL A 147 -2.87 -5.43 12.95
CA VAL A 147 -3.37 -5.11 11.61
C VAL A 147 -3.60 -6.41 10.83
N ARG A 148 -4.54 -6.41 9.89
CA ARG A 148 -4.78 -7.55 9.00
C ARG A 148 -5.48 -7.16 7.70
N PHE A 149 -5.33 -7.99 6.68
CA PHE A 149 -6.31 -8.10 5.62
C PHE A 149 -7.61 -8.74 6.14
N VAL A 150 -8.76 -8.25 5.67
CA VAL A 150 -10.10 -8.81 5.91
C VAL A 150 -10.62 -9.48 4.65
N THR A 151 -10.38 -8.85 3.50
CA THR A 151 -10.47 -9.46 2.17
C THR A 151 -9.40 -8.84 1.26
N PRO A 152 -8.83 -9.58 0.29
CA PRO A 152 -8.85 -11.04 0.19
C PRO A 152 -8.20 -11.71 1.41
N VAL A 153 -8.52 -12.99 1.62
CA VAL A 153 -7.86 -13.83 2.64
C VAL A 153 -6.65 -14.56 2.02
N ASP A 154 -5.78 -15.13 2.85
CA ASP A 154 -4.69 -15.98 2.37
C ASP A 154 -5.19 -17.16 1.52
N GLY A 155 -4.47 -17.47 0.44
CA GLY A 155 -4.83 -18.46 -0.56
C GLY A 155 -5.97 -18.05 -1.52
N ALA A 156 -6.54 -16.83 -1.40
CA ALA A 156 -7.68 -16.43 -2.21
C ALA A 156 -7.36 -16.36 -3.72
N THR A 157 -8.31 -16.82 -4.54
CA THR A 157 -8.30 -16.64 -5.99
C THR A 157 -9.20 -15.47 -6.36
N VAL A 158 -8.66 -14.46 -7.04
CA VAL A 158 -9.34 -13.17 -7.32
C VAL A 158 -9.31 -12.83 -8.82
N PRO A 159 -10.24 -12.01 -9.35
CA PRO A 159 -10.10 -11.42 -10.70
C PRO A 159 -8.97 -10.37 -10.75
N ARG A 160 -8.51 -10.00 -11.96
CA ARG A 160 -7.47 -8.96 -12.17
C ARG A 160 -7.68 -7.68 -11.35
N ARG A 161 -8.92 -7.20 -11.25
CA ARG A 161 -9.33 -6.03 -10.46
C ARG A 161 -10.20 -6.48 -9.29
N PHE A 162 -9.74 -6.30 -8.06
CA PHE A 162 -10.34 -6.87 -6.86
C PHE A 162 -10.29 -5.92 -5.66
N ASP A 163 -11.34 -5.91 -4.85
CA ASP A 163 -11.43 -5.04 -3.69
C ASP A 163 -10.70 -5.64 -2.48
N VAL A 164 -10.07 -4.76 -1.71
CA VAL A 164 -9.28 -5.06 -0.52
C VAL A 164 -9.84 -4.28 0.67
N GLU A 165 -9.98 -4.97 1.80
CA GLU A 165 -10.39 -4.42 3.09
C GLU A 165 -9.31 -4.74 4.13
N MET A 166 -8.95 -3.74 4.93
CA MET A 166 -7.90 -3.79 5.94
C MET A 166 -8.49 -3.38 7.28
N ALA A 167 -8.14 -4.09 8.35
CA ALA A 167 -8.58 -3.76 9.71
C ALA A 167 -7.39 -3.54 10.64
N ALA A 168 -7.59 -2.67 11.61
CA ALA A 168 -6.70 -2.51 12.75
C ALA A 168 -7.52 -2.61 14.05
N ASP A 169 -7.02 -3.41 14.99
CA ASP A 169 -7.44 -3.41 16.38
C ASP A 169 -6.35 -2.70 17.20
N GLY A 170 -6.74 -1.84 18.15
CA GLY A 170 -5.82 -1.14 19.08
C GLY A 170 -4.91 -0.04 18.48
N LEU A 171 -4.71 0.01 17.16
CA LEU A 171 -4.06 1.10 16.43
C LEU A 171 -5.14 2.01 15.81
N THR A 172 -5.08 3.32 16.06
CA THR A 172 -5.96 4.30 15.39
C THR A 172 -5.50 4.50 13.94
N ILE A 173 -6.42 4.39 12.97
CA ILE A 173 -6.12 4.64 11.56
C ILE A 173 -6.61 6.04 11.16
N GLU A 174 -5.69 6.88 10.69
CA GLU A 174 -5.90 8.29 10.39
C GLU A 174 -5.11 8.75 9.13
N PRO A 175 -5.21 10.00 8.66
CA PRO A 175 -4.40 10.52 7.56
C PRO A 175 -2.92 10.70 7.92
N ALA A 176 -2.06 10.69 6.89
CA ALA A 176 -0.66 11.09 7.00
C ALA A 176 -0.51 12.59 7.35
N GLY A 177 0.60 12.94 8.00
CA GLY A 177 0.87 14.29 8.51
C GLY A 177 1.59 14.28 9.86
N GLU A 178 0.93 14.82 10.89
CA GLU A 178 1.43 14.86 12.27
C GLU A 178 1.52 13.45 12.89
N ILE A 179 2.44 13.26 13.84
CA ILE A 179 2.71 11.93 14.44
C ILE A 179 2.06 11.83 15.82
N HIS A 180 0.97 11.07 15.93
CA HIS A 180 0.31 10.79 17.21
C HIS A 180 0.69 9.41 17.79
N GLU A 181 0.75 9.32 19.13
CA GLU A 181 1.04 8.06 19.82
C GLU A 181 -0.12 7.06 19.66
N GLY A 182 0.18 5.85 19.16
CA GLY A 182 -0.82 4.79 18.99
C GLY A 182 -1.73 4.99 17.78
N ALA A 183 -1.36 5.85 16.83
CA ALA A 183 -2.04 6.06 15.55
C ALA A 183 -1.10 5.87 14.35
N GLY A 184 -1.67 5.82 13.14
CA GLY A 184 -0.94 5.66 11.89
C GLY A 184 -1.84 5.39 10.69
N HIS A 185 -1.26 4.88 9.62
CA HIS A 185 -1.97 4.47 8.40
C HIS A 185 -1.35 3.24 7.74
N PHE A 186 -2.08 2.67 6.77
CA PHE A 186 -1.68 1.46 6.07
C PHE A 186 -0.83 1.74 4.82
N HIS A 187 -0.04 0.73 4.47
CA HIS A 187 0.56 0.51 3.17
C HIS A 187 0.34 -0.94 2.74
N ILE A 188 0.17 -1.19 1.44
CA ILE A 188 0.21 -2.55 0.86
C ILE A 188 1.46 -2.65 0.02
N LEU A 189 2.33 -3.58 0.39
CA LEU A 189 3.58 -3.91 -0.28
C LEU A 189 3.32 -5.11 -1.20
N VAL A 190 3.62 -4.94 -2.50
CA VAL A 190 3.30 -5.91 -3.56
C VAL A 190 4.59 -6.58 -4.04
N ASP A 191 4.70 -7.89 -3.82
CA ASP A 191 5.84 -8.73 -4.22
C ASP A 191 7.22 -8.23 -3.75
N THR A 192 7.24 -7.48 -2.65
CA THR A 192 8.43 -6.99 -1.94
C THR A 192 8.33 -7.29 -0.45
N ASP A 193 9.47 -7.42 0.23
CA ASP A 193 9.54 -7.68 1.67
C ASP A 193 9.19 -6.45 2.51
N PHE A 194 8.87 -6.66 3.80
CA PHE A 194 8.57 -5.58 4.73
C PHE A 194 9.74 -4.61 4.90
N ILE A 195 9.42 -3.32 5.03
CA ILE A 195 10.37 -2.27 5.41
C ILE A 195 10.68 -2.38 6.91
N ALA A 196 11.93 -2.12 7.33
CA ALA A 196 12.31 -2.34 8.72
C ALA A 196 11.69 -1.26 9.65
N ALA A 197 11.52 -1.63 10.92
CA ALA A 197 10.99 -0.72 11.94
C ALA A 197 11.86 0.56 12.04
N GLY A 198 11.23 1.73 11.95
CA GLY A 198 11.95 3.03 11.95
C GLY A 198 12.45 3.49 10.57
N GLU A 199 12.35 2.67 9.53
CA GLU A 199 12.66 3.11 8.15
C GLU A 199 11.46 3.76 7.47
N LEU A 200 11.75 4.72 6.57
CA LEU A 200 10.76 5.37 5.72
C LEU A 200 10.31 4.41 4.62
N ILE A 201 9.00 4.16 4.48
CA ILE A 201 8.49 3.33 3.40
C ILE A 201 8.70 4.04 2.04
N PRO A 202 9.32 3.38 1.03
CA PRO A 202 9.56 3.95 -0.29
C PRO A 202 8.28 4.42 -0.98
N PHE A 203 8.39 5.46 -1.81
CA PHE A 203 7.30 5.99 -2.62
C PHE A 203 7.48 5.53 -4.08
N ASP A 204 6.98 4.33 -4.39
CA ASP A 204 7.09 3.69 -5.72
C ASP A 204 5.86 2.84 -6.07
N GLU A 205 5.92 2.06 -7.15
CA GLU A 205 4.79 1.26 -7.66
C GLU A 205 4.54 -0.03 -6.86
N GLN A 206 5.49 -0.50 -6.04
CA GLN A 206 5.33 -1.70 -5.20
C GLN A 206 4.85 -1.37 -3.79
N HIS A 207 5.10 -0.15 -3.31
CA HIS A 207 4.71 0.31 -1.97
C HIS A 207 3.48 1.23 -2.08
N LEU A 208 2.28 0.68 -1.92
CA LEU A 208 1.02 1.43 -2.10
C LEU A 208 0.62 2.16 -0.82
N HIS A 209 0.55 3.50 -0.85
CA HIS A 209 0.28 4.34 0.33
C HIS A 209 -1.22 4.60 0.54
N PHE A 210 -1.75 4.31 1.73
CA PHE A 210 -3.15 4.56 2.13
C PHE A 210 -3.28 5.68 3.17
N GLY A 211 -2.39 6.67 3.10
CA GLY A 211 -2.23 7.82 4.01
C GLY A 211 -3.38 8.84 4.07
N LYS A 212 -4.61 8.41 3.82
CA LYS A 212 -5.85 9.19 4.06
C LYS A 212 -6.78 8.47 5.05
N GLY A 213 -6.22 7.58 5.88
CA GLY A 213 -6.97 6.72 6.79
C GLY A 213 -7.86 5.69 6.07
N GLN A 214 -7.45 5.20 4.89
CA GLN A 214 -8.28 4.32 4.07
C GLN A 214 -8.27 2.89 4.61
N LEU A 215 -9.44 2.38 4.99
CA LEU A 215 -9.62 0.96 5.37
C LEU A 215 -9.96 0.05 4.18
N THR A 216 -10.29 0.62 3.02
CA THR A 216 -10.59 -0.13 1.79
C THR A 216 -9.96 0.50 0.55
N THR A 217 -9.72 -0.34 -0.46
CA THR A 217 -9.25 0.06 -1.80
C THR A 217 -9.69 -0.95 -2.85
N THR A 218 -9.55 -0.62 -4.14
CA THR A 218 -9.48 -1.65 -5.20
C THR A 218 -8.04 -1.73 -5.70
N LEU A 219 -7.48 -2.94 -5.81
CA LEU A 219 -6.23 -3.19 -6.52
C LEU A 219 -6.51 -3.71 -7.94
N GLU A 220 -5.57 -3.50 -8.85
CA GLU A 220 -5.54 -4.15 -10.15
C GLU A 220 -4.14 -4.69 -10.42
N LEU A 221 -4.03 -6.00 -10.66
CA LEU A 221 -2.76 -6.71 -10.81
C LEU A 221 -2.69 -7.52 -12.13
N ALA A 222 -1.49 -8.02 -12.42
CA ALA A 222 -1.26 -8.96 -13.50
C ALA A 222 -1.84 -10.35 -13.15
N PRO A 223 -2.15 -11.22 -14.13
CA PRO A 223 -2.43 -12.62 -13.86
C PRO A 223 -1.20 -13.34 -13.29
N GLY A 224 -1.32 -13.99 -12.14
CA GLY A 224 -0.19 -14.64 -11.46
C GLY A 224 -0.48 -14.98 -10.00
N VAL A 225 0.53 -15.53 -9.31
CA VAL A 225 0.56 -15.60 -7.84
C VAL A 225 1.27 -14.36 -7.33
N HIS A 226 0.68 -13.65 -6.38
CA HIS A 226 1.21 -12.44 -5.78
C HIS A 226 1.26 -12.56 -4.25
N VAL A 227 2.27 -11.97 -3.63
CA VAL A 227 2.38 -11.82 -2.17
C VAL A 227 2.04 -10.38 -1.82
N LEU A 228 0.97 -10.20 -1.05
CA LEU A 228 0.57 -8.90 -0.52
C LEU A 228 0.91 -8.82 0.96
N ARG A 229 1.55 -7.72 1.34
CA ARG A 229 1.99 -7.43 2.71
C ARG A 229 1.38 -6.14 3.20
N LEU A 230 0.52 -6.22 4.21
CA LEU A 230 -0.02 -5.06 4.89
C LEU A 230 1.00 -4.61 5.93
N GLN A 231 1.42 -3.35 5.89
CA GLN A 231 2.28 -2.77 6.90
C GLN A 231 1.71 -1.44 7.38
N ALA A 232 1.68 -1.22 8.69
CA ALA A 232 1.32 0.09 9.25
C ALA A 232 2.54 0.98 9.47
N ALA A 233 2.33 2.28 9.28
CA ALA A 233 3.31 3.33 9.46
C ALA A 233 2.74 4.47 10.31
N ASN A 234 3.60 5.30 10.90
CA ASN A 234 3.18 6.55 11.53
C ASN A 234 2.79 7.60 10.47
N GLY A 235 2.26 8.75 10.93
CA GLY A 235 1.82 9.84 10.05
C GLY A 235 2.86 10.34 9.05
N ALA A 236 4.16 10.16 9.30
CA ALA A 236 5.25 10.55 8.40
C ALA A 236 5.76 9.39 7.50
N HIS A 237 4.97 8.32 7.33
CA HIS A 237 5.26 7.10 6.55
C HIS A 237 6.44 6.25 7.05
N VAL A 238 6.85 6.39 8.32
CA VAL A 238 7.85 5.51 8.93
C VAL A 238 7.20 4.23 9.45
N ALA A 239 7.74 3.07 9.06
CA ALA A 239 7.21 1.76 9.40
C ALA A 239 7.18 1.51 10.92
N LEU A 240 6.02 1.07 11.43
CA LEU A 240 5.84 0.69 12.83
C LEU A 240 6.47 -0.69 13.11
N GLY A 241 6.97 -0.88 14.34
CA GLY A 241 7.87 -1.99 14.65
C GLY A 241 7.21 -3.25 15.21
N GLY A 242 7.41 -4.37 14.50
CA GLY A 242 7.11 -5.73 14.94
C GLY A 242 5.89 -6.37 14.27
N GLU A 243 5.79 -7.70 14.39
CA GLU A 243 4.66 -8.54 13.95
C GLU A 243 3.27 -7.89 14.07
N PRO A 244 2.89 -7.20 15.17
CA PRO A 244 1.51 -6.73 15.33
C PRO A 244 1.13 -5.56 14.41
N TYR A 245 2.10 -4.99 13.66
CA TYR A 245 1.88 -3.96 12.64
C TYR A 245 2.07 -4.49 11.20
N GLN A 246 2.10 -5.80 11.04
CA GLN A 246 2.34 -6.50 9.78
C GLN A 246 1.34 -7.65 9.57
N ASP A 247 0.94 -7.89 8.31
CA ASP A 247 0.19 -9.08 7.90
C ASP A 247 0.58 -9.48 6.46
N THR A 248 0.47 -10.77 6.12
CA THR A 248 0.89 -11.31 4.81
C THR A 248 -0.15 -12.29 4.27
N ILE A 249 -0.56 -12.09 3.02
CA ILE A 249 -1.41 -13.03 2.27
C ILE A 249 -0.78 -13.35 0.91
N THR A 250 -0.94 -14.59 0.48
CA THR A 250 -0.66 -15.02 -0.90
C THR A 250 -1.97 -15.14 -1.66
N ILE A 251 -2.07 -14.49 -2.81
CA ILE A 251 -3.26 -14.54 -3.67
C ILE A 251 -2.94 -15.05 -5.07
N THR A 252 -3.93 -15.67 -5.73
CA THR A 252 -3.86 -16.02 -7.15
C THR A 252 -4.76 -15.09 -7.95
N VAL A 253 -4.16 -14.16 -8.69
CA VAL A 253 -4.86 -13.24 -9.58
C VAL A 253 -5.13 -13.96 -10.90
N THR A 254 -6.40 -14.17 -11.19
CA THR A 254 -6.86 -14.76 -12.45
C THR A 254 -6.90 -13.72 -13.57
N GLY A 255 -6.30 -14.07 -14.70
CA GLY A 255 -6.65 -13.43 -15.97
C GLY A 255 -8.04 -13.87 -16.38
N GLY A 256 -8.86 -12.94 -16.90
CA GLY A 256 -10.01 -13.35 -17.71
C GLY A 256 -9.51 -14.20 -18.88
N GLN A 257 -10.19 -15.31 -19.19
CA GLN A 257 -9.77 -16.28 -20.23
C GLN A 257 -9.57 -15.67 -21.64
N THR A 258 -10.05 -14.45 -21.84
CA THR A 258 -9.80 -13.65 -23.05
C THR A 258 -8.34 -13.21 -23.23
N ASP A 259 -7.56 -13.16 -22.14
CA ASP A 259 -6.35 -12.35 -22.07
C ASP A 259 -5.03 -13.13 -21.93
N LEU A 260 -5.08 -14.39 -21.49
CA LEU A 260 -3.93 -15.29 -21.53
C LEU A 260 -3.70 -15.82 -22.97
N PRO A 261 -2.46 -16.18 -23.35
CA PRO A 261 -2.23 -17.00 -24.53
C PRO A 261 -2.98 -18.34 -24.39
N GLY A 262 -3.65 -18.76 -25.45
CA GLY A 262 -4.34 -20.04 -25.53
C GLY A 262 -5.63 -20.02 -26.35
N VAL A 263 -6.27 -21.18 -26.42
CA VAL A 263 -7.50 -21.44 -27.16
C VAL A 263 -8.70 -21.49 -26.23
N ARG A 264 -9.88 -21.07 -26.71
CA ARG A 264 -11.13 -21.14 -25.94
C ARG A 264 -12.37 -21.20 -26.84
N PHE A 265 -13.45 -21.72 -26.29
CA PHE A 265 -14.79 -21.40 -26.78
C PHE A 265 -15.12 -19.93 -26.46
N VAL A 266 -15.76 -19.27 -27.41
CA VAL A 266 -16.37 -17.93 -27.27
C VAL A 266 -17.90 -18.10 -27.13
N ALA A 267 -18.46 -19.08 -27.84
CA ALA A 267 -19.82 -19.58 -27.67
C ALA A 267 -19.87 -21.06 -28.10
N PRO A 268 -20.75 -21.89 -27.53
CA PRO A 268 -21.50 -21.64 -26.29
C PRO A 268 -20.57 -21.53 -25.08
N GLN A 269 -21.11 -21.05 -23.95
CA GLN A 269 -20.40 -21.00 -22.67
C GLN A 269 -20.58 -22.31 -21.87
N ALA A 270 -19.73 -22.52 -20.86
CA ALA A 270 -19.84 -23.67 -19.97
C ALA A 270 -21.19 -23.67 -19.22
N GLY A 271 -21.92 -24.78 -19.30
CA GLY A 271 -23.26 -24.95 -18.74
C GLY A 271 -24.41 -24.42 -19.60
N GLU A 272 -24.14 -23.89 -20.80
CA GLU A 272 -25.18 -23.31 -21.65
C GLU A 272 -26.17 -24.35 -22.20
N VAL A 273 -27.45 -23.95 -22.30
CA VAL A 273 -28.56 -24.84 -22.70
C VAL A 273 -29.00 -24.55 -24.14
N VAL A 274 -28.40 -25.24 -25.09
CA VAL A 274 -28.48 -25.00 -26.54
C VAL A 274 -29.62 -25.78 -27.23
N PRO A 275 -30.14 -25.33 -28.39
CA PRO A 275 -31.00 -26.16 -29.25
C PRO A 275 -30.21 -27.33 -29.90
N PRO A 276 -30.89 -28.35 -30.46
CA PRO A 276 -30.25 -29.49 -31.16
C PRO A 276 -29.21 -29.09 -32.22
N ARG A 277 -29.45 -27.99 -32.93
CA ARG A 277 -28.54 -27.41 -33.91
C ARG A 277 -28.14 -26.01 -33.47
N PHE A 278 -26.86 -25.78 -33.21
CA PHE A 278 -26.34 -24.55 -32.60
C PHE A 278 -24.98 -24.15 -33.19
N ASP A 279 -24.68 -22.86 -33.17
CA ASP A 279 -23.38 -22.36 -33.63
C ASP A 279 -22.34 -22.40 -32.51
N VAL A 280 -21.13 -22.80 -32.86
CA VAL A 280 -19.92 -22.71 -32.03
C VAL A 280 -18.99 -21.64 -32.58
N ALA A 281 -18.36 -20.89 -31.68
CA ALA A 281 -17.34 -19.90 -31.98
C ALA A 281 -16.10 -20.17 -31.11
N MET A 282 -14.94 -20.15 -31.73
CA MET A 282 -13.63 -20.48 -31.13
C MET A 282 -12.68 -19.30 -31.32
N ALA A 283 -11.76 -19.11 -30.37
CA ALA A 283 -10.72 -18.09 -30.47
C ALA A 283 -9.38 -18.62 -29.96
N ALA A 284 -8.30 -18.11 -30.53
CA ALA A 284 -6.94 -18.28 -30.03
C ALA A 284 -6.30 -16.91 -29.73
N LYS A 285 -5.40 -16.87 -28.74
CA LYS A 285 -4.46 -15.78 -28.50
C LYS A 285 -3.04 -16.39 -28.45
N GLY A 286 -2.09 -15.87 -29.22
CA GLY A 286 -0.73 -16.42 -29.26
C GLY A 286 -0.52 -17.69 -30.11
N LEU A 287 -1.56 -18.18 -30.80
CA LEU A 287 -1.48 -19.20 -31.85
C LEU A 287 -2.13 -18.64 -33.11
N VAL A 288 -1.46 -18.75 -34.26
CA VAL A 288 -2.04 -18.41 -35.58
C VAL A 288 -2.94 -19.55 -36.03
N ILE A 289 -4.16 -19.23 -36.50
CA ILE A 289 -5.11 -20.21 -37.00
C ILE A 289 -5.15 -20.16 -38.53
N GLU A 290 -4.82 -21.29 -39.17
CA GLU A 290 -4.65 -21.41 -40.62
C GLU A 290 -5.19 -22.76 -41.15
N PRO A 291 -5.23 -23.01 -42.48
CA PRO A 291 -5.57 -24.31 -43.04
C PRO A 291 -4.55 -25.40 -42.70
N ALA A 292 -5.01 -26.65 -42.60
CA ALA A 292 -4.15 -27.83 -42.47
C ALA A 292 -3.36 -28.11 -43.76
N GLY A 293 -2.19 -28.75 -43.61
CA GLY A 293 -1.25 -29.01 -44.70
C GLY A 293 0.20 -28.88 -44.24
N GLU A 294 0.87 -27.81 -44.69
CA GLU A 294 2.22 -27.46 -44.28
C GLU A 294 2.28 -27.11 -42.78
N ILE A 295 3.43 -27.30 -42.14
CA ILE A 295 3.61 -27.05 -40.70
C ILE A 295 4.45 -25.78 -40.54
N HIS A 296 3.83 -24.70 -40.08
CA HIS A 296 4.53 -23.47 -39.70
C HIS A 296 4.69 -23.35 -38.18
N GLU A 297 5.76 -22.70 -37.74
CA GLU A 297 6.02 -22.43 -36.32
C GLU A 297 5.01 -21.41 -35.76
N GLY A 298 4.42 -21.71 -34.60
CA GLY A 298 3.41 -20.84 -33.97
C GLY A 298 2.04 -20.81 -34.67
N ALA A 299 1.77 -21.73 -35.60
CA ALA A 299 0.51 -21.82 -36.34
C ALA A 299 -0.08 -23.24 -36.34
N GLY A 300 -1.40 -23.33 -36.51
CA GLY A 300 -2.14 -24.60 -36.54
C GLY A 300 -3.63 -24.40 -36.74
N HIS A 301 -4.44 -25.38 -36.33
CA HIS A 301 -5.90 -25.33 -36.48
C HIS A 301 -6.62 -26.08 -35.35
N PHE A 302 -7.95 -25.88 -35.28
CA PHE A 302 -8.81 -26.41 -34.23
C PHE A 302 -9.42 -27.78 -34.55
N HIS A 303 -9.73 -28.49 -33.47
CA HIS A 303 -10.59 -29.68 -33.43
C HIS A 303 -11.59 -29.50 -32.29
N ILE A 304 -12.82 -30.02 -32.46
CA ILE A 304 -13.76 -30.20 -31.34
C ILE A 304 -13.98 -31.70 -31.17
N LEU A 305 -13.60 -32.21 -30.00
CA LEU A 305 -13.82 -33.57 -29.58
C LEU A 305 -15.16 -33.61 -28.81
N VAL A 306 -16.08 -34.46 -29.25
CA VAL A 306 -17.44 -34.58 -28.71
C VAL A 306 -17.55 -35.88 -27.91
N ASP A 307 -17.70 -35.75 -26.59
CA ASP A 307 -17.77 -36.87 -25.64
C ASP A 307 -16.59 -37.87 -25.73
N ALA A 308 -15.44 -37.38 -26.18
CA ALA A 308 -14.17 -38.10 -26.26
C ALA A 308 -13.09 -37.35 -25.45
N ASP A 309 -12.07 -38.06 -24.96
CA ASP A 309 -10.97 -37.48 -24.19
C ASP A 309 -9.93 -36.78 -25.08
N PHE A 310 -9.19 -35.83 -24.52
CA PHE A 310 -8.11 -35.13 -25.24
C PHE A 310 -7.07 -36.13 -25.75
N ILE A 311 -6.69 -35.99 -27.03
CA ILE A 311 -5.59 -36.74 -27.64
C ILE A 311 -4.26 -36.28 -27.03
N ALA A 312 -3.31 -37.19 -26.82
CA ALA A 312 -2.07 -36.83 -26.13
C ALA A 312 -1.17 -35.94 -27.02
N PRO A 313 -0.38 -35.02 -26.44
CA PRO A 313 0.56 -34.21 -27.20
C PRO A 313 1.51 -35.06 -28.06
N GLY A 314 1.67 -34.68 -29.33
CA GLY A 314 2.49 -35.44 -30.29
C GLY A 314 1.77 -36.60 -30.98
N GLU A 315 0.52 -36.94 -30.60
CA GLU A 315 -0.30 -37.93 -31.30
C GLU A 315 -1.16 -37.31 -32.40
N LEU A 316 -1.54 -38.12 -33.39
CA LEU A 316 -2.45 -37.75 -34.48
C LEU A 316 -3.90 -37.75 -33.98
N ILE A 317 -4.62 -36.65 -34.17
CA ILE A 317 -6.05 -36.58 -33.84
C ILE A 317 -6.84 -37.49 -34.83
N PRO A 318 -7.66 -38.43 -34.33
CA PRO A 318 -8.42 -39.36 -35.18
C PRO A 318 -9.34 -38.68 -36.20
N PHE A 319 -9.61 -39.36 -37.31
CA PHE A 319 -10.58 -38.95 -38.32
C PHE A 319 -11.84 -39.81 -38.21
N ASP A 320 -12.71 -39.45 -37.27
CA ASP A 320 -13.98 -40.14 -36.99
C ASP A 320 -15.12 -39.13 -36.68
N GLU A 321 -16.27 -39.63 -36.21
CA GLU A 321 -17.47 -38.82 -35.95
C GLU A 321 -17.41 -38.04 -34.62
N GLN A 322 -16.51 -38.39 -33.70
CA GLN A 322 -16.32 -37.69 -32.42
C GLN A 322 -15.28 -36.57 -32.52
N HIS A 323 -14.30 -36.71 -33.41
CA HIS A 323 -13.20 -35.76 -33.60
C HIS A 323 -13.49 -34.84 -34.80
N LEU A 324 -14.08 -33.68 -34.56
CA LEU A 324 -14.49 -32.74 -35.62
C LEU A 324 -13.34 -31.83 -36.05
N HIS A 325 -12.95 -31.90 -37.33
CA HIS A 325 -11.77 -31.22 -37.90
C HIS A 325 -12.11 -29.83 -38.48
N PHE A 326 -11.41 -28.78 -38.04
CA PHE A 326 -11.55 -27.40 -38.54
C PHE A 326 -10.33 -26.94 -39.37
N GLY A 327 -9.71 -27.88 -40.08
CA GLY A 327 -8.50 -27.73 -40.91
C GLY A 327 -8.60 -26.82 -42.13
N LYS A 328 -9.54 -25.87 -42.18
CA LYS A 328 -9.52 -24.73 -43.12
C LYS A 328 -9.31 -23.39 -42.38
N GLY A 329 -8.83 -23.44 -41.14
CA GLY A 329 -8.68 -22.27 -40.27
C GLY A 329 -10.02 -21.73 -39.76
N GLN A 330 -11.02 -22.58 -39.57
CA GLN A 330 -12.37 -22.12 -39.21
C GLN A 330 -12.44 -21.71 -37.74
N LEU A 331 -12.84 -20.45 -37.49
CA LEU A 331 -13.09 -19.92 -36.14
C LEU A 331 -14.55 -20.11 -35.69
N THR A 332 -15.45 -20.53 -36.58
CA THR A 332 -16.85 -20.82 -36.29
C THR A 332 -17.34 -22.05 -37.06
N ALA A 333 -18.37 -22.71 -36.54
CA ALA A 333 -19.09 -23.80 -37.20
C ALA A 333 -20.52 -23.91 -36.64
N THR A 334 -21.38 -24.68 -37.30
CA THR A 334 -22.65 -25.14 -36.73
C THR A 334 -22.50 -26.61 -36.35
N LEU A 335 -22.82 -26.96 -35.11
CA LEU A 335 -22.94 -28.35 -34.65
C LEU A 335 -24.40 -28.78 -34.64
N GLU A 336 -24.63 -30.08 -34.76
CA GLU A 336 -25.95 -30.70 -34.60
C GLU A 336 -25.77 -31.97 -33.75
N LEU A 337 -26.36 -31.99 -32.56
CA LEU A 337 -26.17 -33.01 -31.52
C LEU A 337 -27.52 -33.56 -31.03
N ALA A 338 -27.49 -34.74 -30.41
CA ALA A 338 -28.66 -35.33 -29.78
C ALA A 338 -29.08 -34.56 -28.52
N PRO A 339 -30.36 -34.63 -28.08
CA PRO A 339 -30.77 -34.12 -26.78
C PRO A 339 -30.06 -34.84 -25.63
N GLY A 340 -29.38 -34.10 -24.76
CA GLY A 340 -28.53 -34.66 -23.72
C GLY A 340 -27.59 -33.65 -23.08
N ILE A 341 -26.72 -34.12 -22.18
CA ILE A 341 -25.56 -33.38 -21.68
C ILE A 341 -24.36 -33.85 -22.49
N HIS A 342 -23.61 -32.93 -23.09
CA HIS A 342 -22.45 -33.22 -23.92
C HIS A 342 -21.22 -32.46 -23.42
N THR A 343 -20.06 -33.11 -23.48
CA THR A 343 -18.75 -32.51 -23.22
C THR A 343 -18.08 -32.16 -24.55
N LEU A 344 -17.79 -30.87 -24.74
CA LEU A 344 -17.11 -30.36 -25.92
C LEU A 344 -15.70 -29.92 -25.54
N ARG A 345 -14.71 -30.51 -26.21
CA ARG A 345 -13.29 -30.27 -25.98
C ARG A 345 -12.64 -29.66 -27.21
N LEU A 346 -12.26 -28.38 -27.11
CA LEU A 346 -11.48 -27.69 -28.12
C LEU A 346 -10.01 -28.10 -27.96
N GLN A 347 -9.37 -28.58 -29.02
CA GLN A 347 -7.95 -28.91 -29.04
C GLN A 347 -7.28 -28.38 -30.30
N ALA A 348 -6.11 -27.76 -30.16
CA ALA A 348 -5.32 -27.28 -31.30
C ALA A 348 -4.20 -28.27 -31.69
N ALA A 349 -3.93 -28.31 -33.00
CA ALA A 349 -2.93 -29.17 -33.61
C ALA A 349 -2.22 -28.47 -34.77
N ASN A 350 -1.07 -28.99 -35.18
CA ASN A 350 -0.30 -28.46 -36.30
C ASN A 350 -0.94 -28.79 -37.67
N GLY A 351 -0.33 -28.35 -38.77
CA GLY A 351 -0.80 -28.62 -40.13
C GLY A 351 -1.01 -30.10 -40.48
N ALA A 352 -0.34 -31.03 -39.79
CA ALA A 352 -0.51 -32.47 -39.96
C ALA A 352 -1.53 -33.12 -38.99
N HIS A 353 -2.33 -32.32 -38.28
CA HIS A 353 -3.32 -32.76 -37.27
C HIS A 353 -2.68 -33.47 -36.05
N ILE A 354 -1.40 -33.18 -35.77
CA ILE A 354 -0.70 -33.66 -34.56
C ILE A 354 -0.97 -32.69 -33.41
N ALA A 355 -1.50 -33.21 -32.29
CA ALA A 355 -1.91 -32.42 -31.13
C ALA A 355 -0.73 -31.70 -30.46
N PHE A 356 -0.94 -30.43 -30.08
CA PHE A 356 0.09 -29.62 -29.41
C PHE A 356 0.23 -29.91 -27.90
N GLU A 357 1.37 -29.52 -27.33
CA GLU A 357 1.71 -29.68 -25.91
C GLU A 357 1.42 -28.42 -25.08
N GLY A 358 0.67 -28.58 -23.99
CA GLY A 358 0.40 -27.56 -22.98
C GLY A 358 -1.07 -27.13 -22.90
N GLU A 359 -1.49 -26.70 -21.70
CA GLU A 359 -2.88 -26.35 -21.40
C GLU A 359 -3.44 -25.25 -22.31
N GLN A 360 -2.60 -24.30 -22.73
CA GLN A 360 -2.99 -23.22 -23.63
C GLN A 360 -3.54 -23.72 -24.98
N TYR A 361 -3.26 -24.95 -25.40
CA TYR A 361 -3.77 -25.52 -26.65
C TYR A 361 -5.05 -26.35 -26.49
N ARG A 362 -5.68 -26.33 -25.30
CA ARG A 362 -6.96 -27.01 -25.06
C ARG A 362 -7.94 -26.22 -24.19
N ALA A 363 -9.23 -26.48 -24.37
CA ALA A 363 -10.30 -25.99 -23.51
C ALA A 363 -11.46 -26.99 -23.46
N GLU A 364 -12.18 -27.05 -22.34
CA GLU A 364 -13.33 -27.93 -22.14
C GLU A 364 -14.56 -27.11 -21.71
N ILE A 365 -15.73 -27.44 -22.25
CA ILE A 365 -17.04 -26.99 -21.77
C ILE A 365 -18.03 -28.15 -21.74
N THR A 366 -18.98 -28.11 -20.82
CA THR A 366 -20.19 -28.93 -20.87
C THR A 366 -21.35 -28.11 -21.40
N VAL A 367 -22.19 -28.68 -22.27
CA VAL A 367 -23.44 -28.05 -22.76
C VAL A 367 -24.64 -28.98 -22.53
N THR A 368 -25.84 -28.41 -22.43
CA THR A 368 -27.08 -29.19 -22.38
C THR A 368 -27.89 -28.94 -23.64
N VAL A 369 -28.00 -29.94 -24.51
CA VAL A 369 -28.78 -29.90 -25.74
C VAL A 369 -30.25 -30.22 -25.41
N LYS A 370 -31.15 -29.30 -25.75
CA LYS A 370 -32.60 -29.42 -25.50
C LYS A 370 -33.23 -30.51 -26.36
N SER A 371 -34.26 -31.16 -25.83
CA SER A 371 -35.22 -31.90 -26.66
C SER A 371 -35.91 -30.97 -27.68
N PRO A 372 -36.24 -31.47 -28.89
CA PRO A 372 -36.99 -30.73 -29.90
C PRO A 372 -38.46 -30.49 -29.51
#